data_AF-A0A356M7H7-F1
#
_entry.id   AF-A0A356M7H7-F1
#
_cell.length_a   1.000
_cell.length_b   1.000
_cell.length_c   1.000
_cell.angle_alpha   90.00
_cell.angle_beta   90.00
_cell.angle_gamma   90.00
#
_symmetry.space_group_name_H-M   'P 1'
#
loop_
_entity.id
_entity.type
_entity.pdbx_description
1 polymer ?
#
loop_
_entity_poly.entity_id
_entity_poly.type
_entity_poly.pdbx_seq_one_letter_code
_entity_poly.pdbx_strand_id
1 'polypeptide(L)'
;MAFCGKCGAKNDDGVAFCSACGAPLAAPEQPAAPGGQPNDFNAKFQNLNNTADTTSEYSQQDIDQNKGMAVLSYLGLLVLVPIFAAPQSKFARFHANQGLLLLIAEVAYGIVRAILLAILKAIFPWNLTYGYLGGRGVVFTLISVILGLVWLVFTALAIIGIINTVNGKAKELPVIGKFRVLK
;
A
#
# COMPACT_ATOMS: atom_id res chain seq x y z
N MET A 1 12.57 -21.87 39.21
CA MET A 1 13.44 -20.71 39.42
C MET A 1 14.41 -20.61 38.24
N ALA A 2 14.42 -19.49 37.52
CA ALA A 2 15.23 -19.32 36.31
C ALA A 2 16.46 -18.43 36.56
N PHE A 3 17.58 -18.73 35.90
CA PHE A 3 18.78 -17.87 35.93
C PHE A 3 18.86 -17.04 34.66
N CYS A 4 19.24 -15.77 34.80
CA CYS A 4 19.42 -14.87 33.66
C CYS A 4 20.67 -15.26 32.86
N GLY A 5 20.51 -15.64 31.59
CA GLY A 5 21.63 -16.00 30.71
C GLY A 5 22.61 -14.86 30.42
N LYS A 6 22.24 -13.60 30.68
CA LYS A 6 23.09 -12.43 30.43
C LYS A 6 23.92 -11.98 31.63
N CYS A 7 23.38 -12.09 32.85
CA CYS A 7 24.05 -11.58 34.06
C CYS A 7 24.16 -12.61 35.20
N GLY A 8 23.62 -13.82 35.05
CA GLY A 8 23.68 -14.87 36.05
C GLY A 8 22.75 -14.70 37.26
N ALA A 9 22.01 -13.59 37.35
CA ALA A 9 21.10 -13.35 38.47
C ALA A 9 19.96 -14.38 38.50
N LYS A 10 19.60 -14.82 39.71
CA LYS A 10 18.48 -15.71 39.97
C LYS A 10 17.17 -14.91 39.99
N ASN A 11 16.16 -15.38 39.27
CA ASN A 11 14.85 -14.74 39.16
C ASN A 11 13.71 -15.73 39.49
N ASP A 12 12.60 -15.17 39.97
CA ASP A 12 11.38 -15.91 40.29
C ASP A 12 10.70 -16.44 39.01
N ASP A 13 9.92 -17.50 39.14
CA ASP A 13 9.25 -18.12 38.00
C ASP A 13 8.13 -17.21 37.46
N GLY A 14 8.09 -17.01 36.13
CA GLY A 14 7.04 -16.24 35.45
C GLY A 14 7.31 -14.74 35.26
N VAL A 15 8.48 -14.22 35.64
CA VAL A 15 8.85 -12.83 35.37
C VAL A 15 9.44 -12.67 33.96
N ALA A 16 8.91 -11.71 33.18
CA ALA A 16 9.28 -11.51 31.78
C ALA A 16 10.68 -10.87 31.59
N PHE A 17 11.19 -10.19 32.62
CA PHE A 17 12.47 -9.49 32.58
C PHE A 17 13.27 -9.73 33.86
N CYS A 18 14.59 -9.79 33.72
CA CYS A 18 15.52 -9.94 34.82
C CYS A 18 15.49 -8.70 35.72
N SER A 19 15.25 -8.89 37.01
CA SER A 19 15.17 -7.80 37.99
C SER A 19 16.50 -7.08 38.22
N ALA A 20 17.64 -7.72 37.92
CA ALA A 20 18.97 -7.17 38.14
C ALA A 20 19.53 -6.37 36.95
N CYS A 21 19.15 -6.71 35.71
CA CYS A 21 19.75 -6.11 34.52
C CYS A 21 18.79 -5.76 33.39
N GLY A 22 17.48 -6.03 33.56
CA GLY A 22 16.44 -5.73 32.58
C GLY A 22 16.44 -6.61 31.33
N ALA A 23 17.32 -7.62 31.25
CA ALA A 23 17.34 -8.54 30.12
C ALA A 23 16.06 -9.40 30.08
N PRO A 24 15.45 -9.63 28.90
CA PRO A 24 14.28 -10.50 28.79
C PRO A 24 14.63 -11.92 29.21
N LEU A 25 13.77 -12.54 30.03
CA LEU A 25 13.85 -13.95 30.37
C LEU A 25 12.83 -14.68 29.49
N ALA A 26 13.25 -15.79 28.85
CA ALA A 26 12.37 -16.55 27.98
C ALA A 26 11.11 -16.95 28.75
N ALA A 27 9.94 -16.50 28.27
CA ALA A 27 8.66 -16.88 28.84
C ALA A 27 8.48 -18.40 28.69
N PRO A 28 7.83 -19.09 29.65
CA PRO A 28 7.49 -20.49 29.49
C PRO A 28 6.70 -20.67 28.19
N GLU A 29 7.13 -21.63 27.37
CA GLU A 29 6.46 -22.00 26.12
C GLU A 29 4.97 -22.25 26.43
N GLN A 30 4.11 -21.37 25.94
CA GLN A 30 2.69 -21.68 25.83
C GLN A 30 2.57 -22.87 24.86
N PRO A 31 1.77 -23.91 25.19
CA PRO A 31 1.52 -24.99 24.26
C PRO A 31 1.09 -24.39 22.92
N ALA A 32 1.79 -24.77 21.85
CA ALA A 32 1.47 -24.33 20.52
C ALA A 32 -0.03 -24.56 20.27
N ALA A 33 -0.77 -23.48 20.05
CA ALA A 33 -2.13 -23.58 19.53
C ALA A 33 -2.08 -24.42 18.23
N PRO A 34 -3.02 -25.36 18.00
CA PRO A 34 -3.00 -26.18 16.81
C PRO A 34 -2.97 -25.25 15.60
N GLY A 35 -1.92 -25.41 14.78
CA GLY A 35 -1.66 -24.57 13.62
C GLY A 35 -2.87 -24.54 12.70
N GLY A 36 -3.65 -23.46 12.78
CA GLY A 36 -4.47 -23.04 11.65
C GLY A 36 -3.52 -22.79 10.50
N GLN A 37 -3.81 -23.37 9.33
CA GLN A 37 -3.08 -23.04 8.10
C GLN A 37 -2.94 -21.51 8.04
N PRO A 38 -1.74 -20.94 7.80
CA PRO A 38 -1.63 -19.52 7.60
C PRO A 38 -2.63 -19.18 6.49
N ASN A 39 -3.64 -18.38 6.81
CA ASN A 39 -4.69 -18.01 5.85
C ASN A 39 -3.97 -17.59 4.56
N ASP A 40 -4.11 -18.35 3.47
CA ASP A 40 -3.36 -18.17 2.20
C ASP A 40 -3.43 -16.71 1.71
N PHE A 41 -4.55 -16.04 2.01
CA PHE A 41 -4.74 -14.61 1.81
C PHE A 41 -3.72 -13.71 2.54
N ASN A 42 -3.46 -13.94 3.83
CA ASN A 42 -2.52 -13.13 4.61
C ASN A 42 -1.08 -13.31 4.11
N ALA A 43 -0.70 -14.54 3.77
CA ALA A 43 0.61 -14.82 3.17
C ALA A 43 0.77 -14.11 1.80
N LYS A 44 -0.27 -14.14 0.95
CA LYS A 44 -0.28 -13.40 -0.33
C LYS A 44 -0.20 -11.89 -0.11
N PHE A 45 -0.96 -11.34 0.83
CA PHE A 45 -0.92 -9.93 1.16
C PHE A 45 0.48 -9.48 1.64
N GLN A 46 1.10 -10.25 2.54
CA GLN A 46 2.47 -9.98 3.00
C GLN A 46 3.48 -10.03 1.85
N ASN A 47 3.37 -11.01 0.95
CA ASN A 47 4.24 -11.12 -0.22
C ASN A 47 4.06 -9.94 -1.19
N LEU A 48 2.83 -9.48 -1.42
CA LEU A 48 2.58 -8.30 -2.25
C LEU A 48 3.14 -7.02 -1.64
N ASN A 49 3.13 -6.91 -0.31
CA ASN A 49 3.66 -5.76 0.42
C ASN A 49 5.17 -5.87 0.72
N ASN A 50 5.81 -6.98 0.36
CA ASN A 50 7.25 -7.16 0.47
C ASN A 50 7.96 -6.55 -0.76
N THR A 51 7.88 -5.23 -0.85
CA THR A 51 8.52 -4.43 -1.90
C THR A 51 9.85 -3.84 -1.43
N ALA A 52 10.67 -3.40 -2.38
CA ALA A 52 11.97 -2.80 -2.07
C ALA A 52 11.80 -1.55 -1.20
N ASP A 53 12.58 -1.49 -0.12
CA ASP A 53 12.70 -0.34 0.77
C ASP A 53 14.12 0.21 0.63
N THR A 54 14.26 1.35 -0.03
CA THR A 54 15.56 2.00 -0.26
C THR A 54 15.77 3.19 0.66
N THR A 55 15.05 3.27 1.78
CA THR A 55 15.10 4.42 2.71
C THR A 55 16.53 4.77 3.15
N SER A 56 17.41 3.77 3.31
CA SER A 56 18.82 3.97 3.68
C SER A 56 19.65 4.75 2.65
N GLU A 57 19.16 4.92 1.42
CA GLU A 57 19.83 5.67 0.36
C GLU A 57 19.58 7.19 0.42
N TYR A 58 18.67 7.63 1.30
CA TYR A 58 18.25 9.03 1.41
C TYR A 58 18.77 9.65 2.71
N SER A 59 19.18 10.92 2.64
CA SER A 59 19.59 11.63 3.86
C SER A 59 18.38 12.02 4.69
N GLN A 60 18.54 11.98 6.02
CA GLN A 60 17.48 12.40 6.95
C GLN A 60 17.02 13.84 6.67
N GLN A 61 17.97 14.73 6.34
CA GLN A 61 17.67 16.11 5.97
C GLN A 61 16.76 16.21 4.72
N ASP A 62 17.02 15.42 3.67
CA ASP A 62 16.19 15.43 2.45
C ASP A 62 14.77 14.94 2.76
N ILE A 63 14.65 13.88 3.55
CA ILE A 63 13.36 13.34 4.01
C ILE A 63 12.57 14.38 4.78
N ASP A 64 13.18 15.02 5.79
CA ASP A 64 12.48 15.94 6.68
C ASP A 64 12.04 17.22 5.96
N GLN A 65 12.87 17.73 5.05
CA GLN A 65 12.55 18.95 4.29
C GLN A 65 11.49 18.72 3.20
N ASN A 66 11.40 17.50 2.64
CA ASN A 66 10.58 17.25 1.44
C ASN A 66 9.41 16.30 1.67
N LYS A 67 9.12 15.91 2.91
CA LYS A 67 7.99 15.04 3.26
C LYS A 67 6.64 15.54 2.71
N GLY A 68 6.37 16.84 2.83
CA GLY A 68 5.14 17.44 2.28
C GLY A 68 5.04 17.30 0.77
N MET A 69 6.13 17.59 0.06
CA MET A 69 6.21 17.42 -1.40
C MET A 69 6.01 15.96 -1.81
N ALA A 70 6.59 15.02 -1.08
CA ALA A 70 6.40 13.60 -1.31
C ALA A 70 4.93 13.17 -1.13
N VAL A 71 4.19 13.71 -0.14
CA VAL A 71 2.76 13.38 0.06
C VAL A 71 1.91 13.82 -1.13
N LEU A 72 2.18 15.01 -1.69
CA LEU A 72 1.46 15.53 -2.87
C LEU A 72 1.54 14.59 -4.07
N SER A 73 2.60 13.78 -4.15
CA SER A 73 2.79 12.79 -5.23
C SER A 73 1.62 11.81 -5.35
N TYR A 74 0.92 11.52 -4.26
CA TYR A 74 -0.16 10.52 -4.22
C TYR A 74 -1.56 11.12 -4.35
N LEU A 75 -1.65 12.43 -4.59
CA LEU A 75 -2.93 13.15 -4.74
C LEU A 75 -3.21 13.48 -6.21
N GLY A 76 -3.13 12.45 -7.07
CA GLY A 76 -3.42 12.53 -8.51
C GLY A 76 -2.53 13.55 -9.23
N LEU A 77 -3.15 14.54 -9.89
CA LEU A 77 -2.43 15.56 -10.67
C LEU A 77 -1.47 16.41 -9.83
N LEU A 78 -1.62 16.44 -8.51
CA LEU A 78 -0.67 17.14 -7.64
C LEU A 78 0.74 16.52 -7.67
N VAL A 79 0.92 15.34 -8.26
CA VAL A 79 2.25 14.77 -8.56
C VAL A 79 3.14 15.69 -9.39
N LEU A 80 2.55 16.58 -10.20
CA LEU A 80 3.32 17.57 -10.96
C LEU A 80 4.03 18.57 -10.04
N VAL A 81 3.49 18.85 -8.84
CA VAL A 81 4.07 19.78 -7.88
C VAL A 81 5.46 19.33 -7.42
N PRO A 82 5.67 18.15 -6.80
CA PRO A 82 7.02 17.72 -6.40
C PRO A 82 7.97 17.53 -7.59
N ILE A 83 7.46 17.17 -8.78
CA ILE A 83 8.28 17.05 -10.00
C ILE A 83 8.95 18.38 -10.34
N PHE A 84 8.20 19.48 -10.30
CA PHE A 84 8.71 20.80 -10.71
C PHE A 84 9.23 21.66 -9.55
N ALA A 85 8.66 21.51 -8.35
CA ALA A 85 8.99 22.34 -7.18
C ALA A 85 10.08 21.74 -6.30
N ALA A 86 10.31 20.42 -6.34
CA ALA A 86 11.36 19.74 -5.58
C ALA A 86 12.29 18.87 -6.45
N PRO A 87 12.77 19.34 -7.62
CA PRO A 87 13.53 18.52 -8.58
C PRO A 87 14.94 18.11 -8.08
N GLN A 88 15.40 18.67 -6.96
CA GLN A 88 16.69 18.33 -6.35
C GLN A 88 16.57 17.32 -5.21
N SER A 89 15.35 17.07 -4.70
CA SER A 89 15.11 16.12 -3.62
C SER A 89 15.02 14.71 -4.18
N LYS A 90 15.96 13.83 -3.81
CA LYS A 90 15.90 12.42 -4.23
C LYS A 90 14.66 11.76 -3.63
N PHE A 91 14.35 12.06 -2.36
CA PHE A 91 13.20 11.52 -1.65
C PHE A 91 11.86 11.96 -2.29
N ALA A 92 11.69 13.26 -2.57
CA ALA A 92 10.49 13.75 -3.25
C ALA A 92 10.33 13.13 -4.63
N ARG A 93 11.43 12.99 -5.39
CA ARG A 93 11.40 12.40 -6.73
C ARG A 93 11.10 10.91 -6.73
N PHE A 94 11.54 10.18 -5.71
CA PHE A 94 11.15 8.79 -5.51
C PHE A 94 9.63 8.68 -5.39
N HIS A 95 9.02 9.44 -4.47
CA HIS A 95 7.57 9.42 -4.27
C HIS A 95 6.81 9.99 -5.47
N ALA A 96 7.36 11.01 -6.14
CA ALA A 96 6.79 11.55 -7.37
C ALA A 96 6.75 10.51 -8.49
N ASN A 97 7.78 9.67 -8.62
CA ASN A 97 7.79 8.57 -9.58
C ASN A 97 6.71 7.52 -9.25
N GLN A 98 6.58 7.14 -7.97
CA GLN A 98 5.56 6.19 -7.51
C GLN A 98 4.14 6.75 -7.75
N GLY A 99 3.93 8.02 -7.39
CA GLY A 99 2.67 8.73 -7.60
C GLY A 99 2.32 8.89 -9.08
N LEU A 100 3.32 9.15 -9.94
CA LEU A 100 3.11 9.30 -11.37
C LEU A 100 2.72 7.97 -12.02
N LEU A 101 3.35 6.87 -11.60
CA LEU A 101 2.97 5.52 -12.04
C LEU A 101 1.54 5.19 -11.62
N LEU A 102 1.15 5.57 -10.40
CA LEU A 102 -0.22 5.41 -9.92
C LEU A 102 -1.20 6.21 -10.78
N LEU A 103 -0.92 7.49 -11.04
CA LEU A 103 -1.73 8.35 -11.90
C LEU A 103 -1.85 7.79 -13.33
N ILE A 104 -0.76 7.30 -13.92
CA ILE A 104 -0.78 6.66 -15.24
C ILE A 104 -1.68 5.42 -15.22
N ALA A 105 -1.57 4.58 -14.20
CA ALA A 105 -2.41 3.38 -14.05
C ALA A 105 -3.89 3.74 -13.89
N GLU A 106 -4.21 4.77 -13.11
CA GLU A 106 -5.57 5.30 -12.93
C GLU A 106 -6.16 5.80 -14.25
N VAL A 107 -5.40 6.61 -15.01
CA VAL A 107 -5.84 7.13 -16.32
C VAL A 107 -6.03 6.00 -17.32
N ALA A 108 -5.08 5.07 -17.40
CA ALA A 108 -5.17 3.91 -18.29
C ALA A 108 -6.41 3.06 -17.97
N TYR A 109 -6.66 2.78 -16.69
CA TYR A 109 -7.86 2.08 -16.25
C TYR A 109 -9.14 2.84 -16.59
N GLY A 110 -9.16 4.16 -16.38
CA GLY A 110 -10.27 5.03 -16.74
C GLY A 110 -10.64 4.97 -18.22
N ILE A 111 -9.63 5.00 -19.10
CA ILE A 111 -9.81 4.87 -20.56
C ILE A 111 -10.36 3.48 -20.92
N VAL A 112 -9.75 2.41 -20.41
CA VAL A 112 -10.22 1.02 -20.66
C VAL A 112 -11.67 0.85 -20.20
N ARG A 113 -12.00 1.34 -19.00
CA ARG A 113 -13.37 1.29 -18.46
C ARG A 113 -14.34 2.08 -19.32
N ALA A 114 -13.97 3.28 -19.78
CA ALA A 114 -14.82 4.11 -20.64
C ALA A 114 -15.14 3.41 -21.97
N ILE A 115 -14.12 2.83 -22.61
CA ILE A 115 -14.27 2.06 -23.86
C ILE A 115 -15.16 0.84 -23.64
N LEU A 116 -14.90 0.05 -22.61
CA LEU A 116 -15.68 -1.15 -22.30
C LEU A 116 -17.16 -0.84 -22.06
N LEU A 117 -17.45 0.22 -21.29
CA LEU A 117 -18.82 0.66 -21.06
C LEU A 117 -19.48 1.24 -22.32
N ALA A 118 -18.74 1.92 -23.18
CA ALA A 118 -19.25 2.41 -24.47
C ALA A 118 -19.63 1.26 -25.40
N ILE A 119 -18.77 0.24 -25.52
CA ILE A 119 -19.03 -0.97 -26.32
C ILE A 119 -20.26 -1.70 -25.77
N LEU A 120 -20.33 -1.89 -24.44
CA LEU A 120 -21.46 -2.57 -23.81
C LEU A 120 -22.79 -1.85 -24.08
N LYS A 121 -22.80 -0.51 -24.02
CA LYS A 121 -23.98 0.30 -24.39
C LYS A 121 -24.34 0.19 -25.87
N ALA A 122 -23.35 0.09 -26.76
CA ALA A 122 -23.59 0.01 -28.21
C ALA A 122 -24.13 -1.36 -28.64
N ILE A 123 -23.64 -2.46 -28.05
CA ILE A 123 -24.12 -3.83 -28.32
C ILE A 123 -25.51 -4.07 -27.72
N PHE A 124 -25.79 -3.44 -26.58
CA PHE A 124 -27.07 -3.54 -25.89
C PHE A 124 -27.75 -2.16 -25.88
N PRO A 125 -28.24 -1.67 -27.03
CA PRO A 125 -28.86 -0.36 -27.12
C PRO A 125 -30.04 -0.30 -26.15
N TRP A 126 -30.07 0.76 -25.35
CA TRP A 126 -30.94 0.93 -24.18
C TRP A 126 -32.38 1.35 -24.55
N ASN A 127 -32.82 1.05 -25.77
CA ASN A 127 -34.11 1.52 -26.29
C ASN A 127 -35.28 0.78 -25.64
N LEU A 128 -35.70 1.33 -24.49
CA LEU A 128 -37.07 1.58 -24.05
C LEU A 128 -38.05 0.42 -23.77
N THR A 129 -37.62 -0.85 -23.66
CA THR A 129 -38.60 -1.91 -23.25
C THR A 129 -38.53 -2.30 -21.77
N TYR A 130 -37.40 -2.13 -21.08
CA TYR A 130 -37.32 -2.36 -19.62
C TYR A 130 -36.27 -1.42 -19.02
N GLY A 131 -36.67 -0.47 -18.16
CA GLY A 131 -35.80 0.58 -17.60
C GLY A 131 -34.62 0.07 -16.76
N TYR A 132 -33.99 0.95 -15.96
CA TYR A 132 -32.83 0.63 -15.11
C TYR A 132 -32.99 -0.61 -14.19
N LEU A 133 -34.23 -1.06 -13.95
CA LEU A 133 -34.59 -2.24 -13.14
C LEU A 133 -34.97 -3.49 -13.97
N GLY A 134 -34.93 -3.44 -15.30
CA GLY A 134 -35.10 -4.60 -16.16
C GLY A 134 -33.86 -5.50 -16.19
N GLY A 135 -34.02 -6.81 -16.45
CA GLY A 135 -32.92 -7.79 -16.34
C GLY A 135 -31.63 -7.44 -17.09
N ARG A 136 -31.70 -6.83 -18.29
CA ARG A 136 -30.52 -6.36 -19.04
C ARG A 136 -29.86 -5.12 -18.42
N GLY A 137 -30.66 -4.24 -17.81
CA GLY A 137 -30.16 -3.05 -17.13
C GLY A 137 -29.49 -3.32 -15.79
N VAL A 138 -29.97 -4.35 -15.08
CA VAL A 138 -29.34 -4.85 -13.85
C VAL A 138 -27.93 -5.35 -14.13
N VAL A 139 -27.72 -6.16 -15.17
CA VAL A 139 -26.38 -6.71 -15.51
C VAL A 139 -25.38 -5.58 -15.80
N PHE A 140 -25.76 -4.59 -16.61
CA PHE A 140 -24.89 -3.43 -16.87
C PHE A 140 -24.59 -2.64 -15.60
N THR A 141 -25.58 -2.44 -14.73
CA THR A 141 -25.41 -1.73 -13.47
C THR A 141 -24.42 -2.49 -12.58
N LEU A 142 -24.56 -3.81 -12.45
CA LEU A 142 -23.64 -4.65 -11.70
C LEU A 142 -22.21 -4.57 -12.26
N ILE A 143 -22.04 -4.69 -13.59
CA ILE A 143 -20.72 -4.55 -14.24
C ILE A 143 -20.14 -3.15 -13.96
N SER A 144 -20.95 -2.10 -14.12
CA SER A 144 -20.52 -0.72 -13.89
C SER A 144 -20.08 -0.47 -12.45
N VAL A 145 -20.80 -1.06 -11.49
CA VAL A 145 -20.46 -1.01 -10.06
C VAL A 145 -19.17 -1.77 -9.78
N ILE A 146 -19.04 -3.02 -10.27
CA ILE A 146 -17.83 -3.83 -10.06
C ILE A 146 -16.59 -3.12 -10.60
N LEU A 147 -16.66 -2.57 -11.81
CA LEU A 147 -15.57 -1.75 -12.38
C LEU A 147 -15.34 -0.49 -11.54
N GLY A 148 -16.39 0.13 -11.02
CA GLY A 148 -16.27 1.24 -10.07
C GLY A 148 -15.50 0.86 -8.81
N LEU A 149 -15.69 -0.34 -8.28
CA LEU A 149 -15.01 -0.79 -7.05
C LEU A 149 -13.49 -0.99 -7.23
N VAL A 150 -13.02 -1.24 -8.45
CA VAL A 150 -11.57 -1.33 -8.74
C VAL A 150 -10.85 -0.02 -8.40
N TRP A 151 -11.53 1.13 -8.44
CA TRP A 151 -10.96 2.41 -8.02
C TRP A 151 -10.46 2.41 -6.57
N LEU A 152 -11.08 1.60 -5.70
CA LEU A 152 -10.66 1.47 -4.30
C LEU A 152 -9.25 0.88 -4.18
N VAL A 153 -8.81 0.07 -5.15
CA VAL A 153 -7.45 -0.48 -5.17
C VAL A 153 -6.43 0.63 -5.41
N PHE A 154 -6.68 1.53 -6.36
CA PHE A 154 -5.80 2.69 -6.59
C PHE A 154 -5.76 3.61 -5.38
N THR A 155 -6.92 3.86 -4.75
CA THR A 155 -6.99 4.64 -3.50
C THR A 155 -6.20 3.96 -2.37
N ALA A 156 -6.28 2.63 -2.23
CA ALA A 156 -5.50 1.91 -1.22
C ALA A 156 -3.99 2.01 -1.47
N LEU A 157 -3.54 1.93 -2.74
CA LEU A 157 -2.14 2.15 -3.10
C LEU A 157 -1.69 3.58 -2.80
N ALA A 158 -2.51 4.60 -3.08
CA ALA A 158 -2.23 5.98 -2.72
C ALA A 158 -2.03 6.13 -1.20
N ILE A 159 -2.94 5.54 -0.40
CA ILE A 159 -2.86 5.57 1.07
C ILE A 159 -1.58 4.88 1.56
N ILE A 160 -1.21 3.71 1.02
CA ILE A 160 0.05 3.04 1.37
C ILE A 160 1.25 3.94 1.05
N GLY A 161 1.25 4.61 -0.09
CA GLY A 161 2.27 5.57 -0.48
C GLY A 161 2.39 6.74 0.51
N ILE A 162 1.25 7.33 0.88
CA ILE A 162 1.19 8.40 1.88
C ILE A 162 1.72 7.91 3.24
N ILE A 163 1.31 6.73 3.69
CA ILE A 163 1.80 6.13 4.95
C ILE A 163 3.32 5.95 4.90
N ASN A 164 3.88 5.48 3.79
CA ASN A 164 5.32 5.37 3.64
C ASN A 164 5.99 6.75 3.74
N THR A 165 5.46 7.75 3.03
CA THR A 165 6.00 9.11 3.05
C THR A 165 5.96 9.76 4.44
N VAL A 166 4.83 9.69 5.16
CA VAL A 166 4.71 10.34 6.48
C VAL A 166 5.68 9.70 7.48
N ASN A 167 5.96 8.41 7.32
CA ASN A 167 6.97 7.67 8.09
C ASN A 167 8.41 7.85 7.57
N GLY A 168 8.62 8.68 6.54
CA GLY A 168 9.93 8.95 5.96
C GLY A 168 10.53 7.77 5.19
N LYS A 169 9.69 6.82 4.75
CA LYS A 169 10.13 5.60 4.08
C LYS A 169 10.03 5.71 2.56
N ALA A 170 11.14 5.44 1.88
CA ALA A 170 11.20 5.27 0.43
C ALA A 170 10.96 3.81 0.04
N LYS A 171 9.74 3.33 0.32
CA LYS A 171 9.31 1.97 -0.01
C LYS A 171 8.37 1.97 -1.22
N GLU A 172 8.67 1.10 -2.18
CA GLU A 172 7.92 0.98 -3.44
C GLU A 172 6.48 0.54 -3.21
N LEU A 173 5.55 1.06 -4.02
CA LEU A 173 4.17 0.58 -4.00
C LEU A 173 4.08 -0.87 -4.50
N PRO A 174 3.22 -1.70 -3.89
CA PRO A 174 2.89 -3.02 -4.43
C PRO A 174 2.49 -2.96 -5.90
N VAL A 175 2.87 -3.99 -6.66
CA VAL A 175 2.55 -4.19 -8.09
C VAL A 175 3.19 -3.19 -9.06
N ILE A 176 3.06 -1.88 -8.83
CA ILE A 176 3.46 -0.83 -9.79
C ILE A 176 4.81 -0.18 -9.47
N GLY A 177 5.32 -0.32 -8.24
CA GLY A 177 6.42 0.51 -7.76
C GLY A 177 7.80 0.22 -8.35
N LYS A 178 7.95 -0.86 -9.13
CA LYS A 178 9.23 -1.30 -9.71
C LYS A 178 9.67 -0.47 -10.91
N PHE A 179 8.76 0.25 -11.56
CA PHE A 179 9.05 1.02 -12.77
C PHE A 179 9.67 2.38 -12.43
N ARG A 180 10.40 2.96 -13.40
CA ARG A 180 11.04 4.28 -13.27
C ARG A 180 10.75 5.11 -14.52
N VAL A 181 9.97 6.17 -14.35
CA VAL A 181 9.62 7.17 -15.35
C VAL A 181 10.49 8.41 -15.18
N LEU A 182 10.71 8.82 -13.92
CA LEU A 182 11.59 9.94 -13.58
C LEU A 182 13.01 9.41 -13.33
N LYS A 183 14.00 10.00 -14.01
CA LYS A 183 15.44 9.69 -13.84
C LYS A 183 16.14 10.65 -12.89
#